data_AF-A0ABD5Z7E6-F1
#
_entry.id   AF-A0ABD5Z7E6-F1
#
_cell.length_a   1.000
_cell.length_b   1.000
_cell.length_c   1.000
_cell.angle_alpha   90.00
_cell.angle_beta   90.00
_cell.angle_gamma   90.00
#
_symmetry.space_group_name_H-M   'P 1'
#
loop_
_entity.id
_entity.type
_entity.pdbx_description
1 polymer ?
#
loop_
_entity_poly.entity_id
_entity_poly.type
_entity_poly.pdbx_seq_one_letter_code
_entity_poly.pdbx_strand_id
1 'polypeptide(L)'
;MSDNGGTDESDGPATDDGASLEALRNARSEARETLSEQSQMFRRTDKKAIRLLKFNATLLVVLATLLPAVANANLGVTVLFSGYLAVGFVCLLASAAMAGVAYTTTAQYSGIGPTDLSKTVIENYHSKRFEKRLVSGYAKWIRGNRRTNTRKAPLITATLLLMLGAMGGFLLAFFATFNGSVPRFLLAAVVVVLVGATYFSRLHEQIARWRRAAKKAGQVDDGDFDAVDVVDPFHGEQLSTGREEGTGNE
;
A
#
# COMPACT_ATOMS: atom_id res chain seq x y z
N MET A 1 -44.33 51.32 -47.04
CA MET A 1 -42.88 51.19 -47.31
C MET A 1 -42.18 51.53 -46.01
N SER A 2 -41.32 50.60 -45.56
CA SER A 2 -40.49 50.64 -44.34
C SER A 2 -41.26 50.49 -43.03
N ASP A 3 -41.35 49.29 -42.42
CA ASP A 3 -40.27 48.42 -41.91
C ASP A 3 -39.41 49.13 -40.86
N ASN A 4 -39.61 48.73 -39.60
CA ASN A 4 -38.67 48.97 -38.52
C ASN A 4 -38.73 47.75 -37.60
N GLY A 5 -38.12 46.68 -38.10
CA GLY A 5 -37.81 45.49 -37.33
C GLY A 5 -36.65 45.67 -36.36
N GLY A 6 -36.38 44.59 -35.63
CA GLY A 6 -35.06 44.33 -35.06
C GLY A 6 -34.94 44.56 -33.57
N THR A 7 -35.56 43.68 -32.79
CA THR A 7 -35.02 43.27 -31.49
C THR A 7 -33.71 42.53 -31.74
N ASP A 8 -32.57 43.21 -31.65
CA ASP A 8 -31.27 42.54 -31.49
C ASP A 8 -31.09 42.20 -30.01
N GLU A 9 -31.58 41.02 -29.64
CA GLU A 9 -31.03 40.25 -28.52
C GLU A 9 -29.55 39.98 -28.84
N SER A 10 -28.66 40.80 -28.27
CA SER A 10 -27.24 40.49 -28.23
C SER A 10 -27.00 39.39 -27.20
N ASP A 11 -27.38 38.16 -27.56
CA ASP A 11 -26.95 36.95 -26.85
C ASP A 11 -25.49 36.68 -27.27
N GLY A 12 -24.58 37.47 -26.69
CA GLY A 12 -23.15 37.27 -26.85
C GLY A 12 -22.77 35.89 -26.29
N PRO A 13 -21.87 35.13 -26.96
CA PRO A 13 -21.52 33.79 -26.51
C PRO A 13 -20.89 33.88 -25.12
N ALA A 14 -21.59 33.37 -24.11
CA ALA A 14 -21.01 33.13 -22.79
C ALA A 14 -19.88 32.10 -22.92
N THR A 15 -18.69 32.63 -23.23
CA THR A 15 -17.33 32.13 -22.97
C THR A 15 -17.20 30.63 -22.62
N ASP A 16 -17.12 29.77 -23.64
CA ASP A 16 -16.71 28.35 -23.55
C ASP A 16 -15.41 28.17 -22.73
N ASP A 17 -14.54 29.17 -22.73
CA ASP A 17 -13.31 29.21 -21.93
C ASP A 17 -13.53 29.30 -20.41
N GLY A 18 -14.57 30.00 -19.96
CA GLY A 18 -14.90 30.14 -18.55
C GLY A 18 -15.44 28.84 -17.95
N ALA A 19 -16.40 28.22 -18.63
CA ALA A 19 -16.96 26.92 -18.24
C ALA A 19 -15.90 25.81 -18.26
N SER A 20 -15.01 25.81 -19.25
CA SER A 20 -13.86 24.90 -19.33
C SER A 20 -12.88 25.06 -18.15
N LEU A 21 -12.62 26.31 -17.73
CA LEU A 21 -11.72 26.58 -16.61
C LEU A 21 -12.32 26.15 -15.27
N GLU A 22 -13.63 26.36 -15.08
CA GLU A 22 -14.35 25.92 -13.89
C GLU A 22 -14.37 24.39 -13.78
N ALA A 23 -14.62 23.69 -14.88
CA ALA A 23 -14.54 22.22 -14.93
C ALA A 23 -13.14 21.70 -14.54
N LEU A 24 -12.06 22.35 -15.01
CA LEU A 24 -10.69 22.00 -14.64
C LEU A 24 -10.39 22.27 -13.15
N ARG A 25 -10.90 23.36 -12.59
CA ARG A 25 -10.75 23.68 -11.17
C ARG A 25 -11.47 22.66 -10.29
N ASN A 26 -12.68 22.26 -10.67
CA ASN A 26 -13.45 21.23 -9.99
C ASN A 26 -12.71 19.88 -10.05
N ALA A 27 -12.24 19.48 -11.24
CA ALA A 27 -11.45 18.27 -11.43
C ALA A 27 -10.16 18.27 -10.57
N ARG A 28 -9.47 19.41 -10.47
CA ARG A 28 -8.30 19.55 -9.59
C ARG A 28 -8.66 19.39 -8.12
N SER A 29 -9.75 20.03 -7.67
CA SER A 29 -10.21 19.95 -6.28
C SER A 29 -10.47 18.49 -5.89
N GLU A 30 -11.26 17.79 -6.71
CA GLU A 30 -11.56 16.36 -6.52
C GLU A 30 -10.30 15.48 -6.54
N ALA A 31 -9.36 15.77 -7.45
CA ALA A 31 -8.11 15.01 -7.52
C ALA A 31 -7.21 15.24 -6.31
N ARG A 32 -7.16 16.47 -5.77
CA ARG A 32 -6.42 16.80 -4.55
C ARG A 32 -7.03 16.12 -3.33
N GLU A 33 -8.36 16.13 -3.22
CA GLU A 33 -9.09 15.42 -2.17
C GLU A 33 -8.79 13.92 -2.21
N THR A 34 -8.95 13.29 -3.37
CA THR A 34 -8.62 11.88 -3.61
C THR A 34 -7.16 11.55 -3.24
N LEU A 35 -6.20 12.40 -3.65
CA LEU A 35 -4.79 12.18 -3.32
C LEU A 35 -4.54 12.28 -1.81
N SER A 36 -5.20 13.23 -1.14
CA SER A 36 -5.08 13.42 0.31
C SER A 36 -5.64 12.20 1.08
N GLU A 37 -6.77 11.65 0.65
CA GLU A 37 -7.36 10.44 1.21
C GLU A 37 -6.44 9.23 1.03
N GLN A 38 -5.88 9.06 -0.17
CA GLN A 38 -4.91 7.99 -0.44
C GLN A 38 -3.65 8.14 0.42
N SER A 39 -3.13 9.36 0.59
CA SER A 39 -2.00 9.61 1.48
C SER A 39 -2.31 9.25 2.93
N GLN A 40 -3.51 9.56 3.42
CA GLN A 40 -3.94 9.16 4.76
C GLN A 40 -4.07 7.64 4.87
N MET A 41 -4.61 6.97 3.85
CA MET A 41 -4.71 5.52 3.79
C MET A 41 -3.33 4.85 3.86
N PHE A 42 -2.32 5.38 3.15
CA PHE A 42 -0.95 4.86 3.22
C PHE A 42 -0.34 5.01 4.61
N ARG A 43 -0.44 6.18 5.23
CA ARG A 43 0.03 6.37 6.62
C ARG A 43 -0.63 5.39 7.58
N ARG A 44 -1.93 5.12 7.43
CA ARG A 44 -2.64 4.11 8.23
C ARG A 44 -2.11 2.69 7.96
N THR A 45 -1.74 2.40 6.73
CA THR A 45 -1.20 1.10 6.28
C THR A 45 0.21 0.88 6.82
N ASP A 46 1.09 1.88 6.72
CA ASP A 46 2.46 1.81 7.24
C ASP A 46 2.46 1.69 8.78
N LYS A 47 1.56 2.42 9.46
CA LYS A 47 1.33 2.24 10.91
C LYS A 47 0.84 0.83 11.28
N LYS A 48 0.15 0.12 10.39
CA LYS A 48 -0.22 -1.30 10.62
C LYS A 48 1.00 -2.20 10.42
N ALA A 49 1.77 -1.99 9.35
CA ALA A 49 2.97 -2.79 9.05
C ALA A 49 4.02 -2.70 10.16
N ILE A 50 4.33 -1.49 10.65
CA ILE A 50 5.31 -1.32 11.74
C ILE A 50 4.82 -1.94 13.05
N ARG A 51 3.52 -1.88 13.34
CA ARG A 51 2.94 -2.55 14.51
C ARG A 51 3.08 -4.06 14.41
N LEU A 52 2.85 -4.63 13.23
CA LEU A 52 3.06 -6.07 12.98
C LEU A 52 4.53 -6.46 13.09
N LEU A 53 5.45 -5.64 12.58
CA LEU A 53 6.88 -5.88 12.72
C LEU A 53 7.31 -5.86 14.19
N LYS A 54 6.88 -4.85 14.95
CA LYS A 54 7.14 -4.78 16.40
C LYS A 54 6.56 -5.98 17.13
N PHE A 55 5.32 -6.36 16.82
CA PHE A 55 4.70 -7.54 17.40
C PHE A 55 5.51 -8.83 17.13
N ASN A 56 5.93 -9.06 15.88
CA ASN A 56 6.73 -10.21 15.51
C ASN A 56 8.09 -10.22 16.21
N ALA A 57 8.75 -9.06 16.30
CA ALA A 57 10.01 -8.92 17.02
C ALA A 57 9.84 -9.23 18.53
N THR A 58 8.79 -8.70 19.17
CA THR A 58 8.47 -9.02 20.56
C THR A 58 8.23 -10.52 20.75
N LEU A 59 7.46 -11.14 19.85
CA LEU A 59 7.17 -12.57 19.93
C LEU A 59 8.46 -13.42 19.80
N LEU A 60 9.37 -13.05 18.89
CA LEU A 60 10.67 -13.71 18.75
C LEU A 60 11.51 -13.59 20.02
N VAL A 61 11.54 -12.42 20.66
CA VAL A 61 12.26 -12.22 21.92
C VAL A 61 11.66 -13.10 23.02
N VAL A 62 10.34 -13.10 23.17
CA VAL A 62 9.65 -13.96 24.16
C VAL A 62 9.98 -15.43 23.92
N LEU A 63 9.94 -15.91 22.67
CA LEU A 63 10.32 -17.28 22.35
C LEU A 63 11.78 -17.57 22.69
N ALA A 64 12.70 -16.67 22.34
CA ALA A 64 14.12 -16.79 22.63
C ALA A 64 14.38 -16.89 24.14
N THR A 65 13.61 -16.17 24.97
CA THR A 65 13.71 -16.26 26.45
C THR A 65 13.19 -17.59 27.00
N LEU A 66 12.21 -18.22 26.35
CA LEU A 66 11.65 -19.50 26.80
C LEU A 66 12.55 -20.69 26.45
N LEU A 67 13.38 -20.59 25.40
CA LEU A 67 14.29 -21.64 24.94
C LEU A 67 15.19 -22.21 26.07
N PRO A 68 15.92 -21.40 26.86
CA PRO A 68 16.71 -21.89 27.97
C PRO A 68 15.89 -22.59 29.05
N ALA A 69 14.68 -22.09 29.35
CA ALA A 69 13.81 -22.69 30.36
C ALA A 69 13.37 -24.10 29.95
N VAL A 70 13.03 -24.31 28.68
CA VAL A 70 12.69 -25.62 28.13
C VAL A 70 13.89 -26.56 28.15
N ALA A 71 15.08 -26.06 27.76
CA ALA A 71 16.32 -26.85 27.78
C ALA A 71 16.68 -27.34 29.20
N ASN A 72 16.48 -26.50 30.22
CA ASN A 72 16.76 -26.84 31.61
C ASN A 72 15.71 -27.74 32.26
N ALA A 73 14.48 -27.77 31.73
CA ALA A 73 13.38 -28.53 32.32
C ALA A 73 13.43 -30.04 32.03
N ASN A 74 14.47 -30.56 31.35
CA ASN A 74 14.53 -31.94 30.84
C ASN A 74 13.29 -32.36 30.03
N LEU A 75 12.53 -31.38 29.52
CA LEU A 75 11.50 -31.58 28.51
C LEU A 75 12.27 -31.98 27.24
N GLY A 76 12.36 -33.28 26.99
CA GLY A 76 13.35 -33.88 26.09
C GLY A 76 13.55 -33.15 24.75
N VAL A 77 14.78 -33.27 24.22
CA VAL A 77 15.25 -32.66 22.95
C VAL A 77 14.28 -32.88 21.78
N THR A 78 13.48 -33.96 21.81
CA THR A 78 12.37 -34.25 20.89
C THR A 78 11.33 -33.13 20.75
N VAL A 79 11.12 -32.33 21.80
CA VAL A 79 10.18 -31.20 21.80
C VAL A 79 10.71 -30.03 20.97
N LEU A 80 12.00 -29.72 21.12
CA LEU A 80 12.69 -28.66 20.38
C LEU A 80 12.77 -28.98 18.87
N PHE A 81 12.72 -30.26 18.51
CA PHE A 81 12.67 -30.72 17.12
C PHE A 81 11.27 -31.16 16.66
N SER A 82 10.21 -30.81 17.39
CA SER A 82 8.86 -31.10 16.91
C SER A 82 8.59 -30.34 15.61
N GLY A 83 8.08 -31.03 14.59
CA GLY A 83 7.76 -30.42 13.30
C GLY A 83 6.82 -29.21 13.44
N TYR A 84 5.96 -29.19 14.46
CA TYR A 84 5.05 -28.07 14.74
C TYR A 84 5.79 -26.80 15.18
N LEU A 85 6.82 -26.92 16.01
CA LEU A 85 7.61 -25.78 16.46
C LEU A 85 8.38 -25.17 15.29
N ALA A 86 8.97 -26.02 14.44
CA ALA A 86 9.68 -25.59 13.24
C ALA A 86 8.74 -24.85 12.26
N VAL A 87 7.54 -25.40 11.99
CA VAL A 87 6.53 -24.71 11.17
C VAL A 87 6.16 -23.37 11.79
N GLY A 88 5.92 -23.33 13.10
CA GLY A 88 5.59 -22.09 13.80
C GLY A 88 6.66 -21.01 13.63
N PHE A 89 7.93 -21.39 13.78
CA PHE A 89 9.08 -20.48 13.66
C PHE A 89 9.29 -19.99 12.23
N VAL A 90 9.20 -20.89 11.24
CA VAL A 90 9.29 -20.52 9.81
C VAL A 90 8.16 -19.55 9.43
N CYS A 91 6.94 -19.82 9.86
CA CYS A 91 5.81 -18.92 9.64
C CYS A 91 6.04 -17.54 10.29
N LEU A 92 6.59 -17.50 11.51
CA LEU A 92 6.87 -16.25 12.21
C LEU A 92 7.93 -15.41 11.49
N LEU A 93 9.04 -16.03 11.08
CA LEU A 93 10.09 -15.36 10.32
C LEU A 93 9.59 -14.85 8.97
N ALA A 94 8.84 -15.67 8.24
CA ALA A 94 8.22 -15.27 6.99
C ALA A 94 7.24 -14.10 7.20
N SER A 95 6.47 -14.10 8.28
CA SER A 95 5.58 -12.99 8.64
C SER A 95 6.37 -11.69 8.86
N ALA A 96 7.46 -11.75 9.63
CA ALA A 96 8.33 -10.59 9.89
C ALA A 96 8.96 -10.05 8.60
N ALA A 97 9.49 -10.92 7.74
CA ALA A 97 10.05 -10.54 6.46
C ALA A 97 9.02 -9.83 5.57
N MET A 98 7.81 -10.39 5.45
CA MET A 98 6.72 -9.78 4.67
C MET A 98 6.29 -8.41 5.23
N ALA A 99 6.27 -8.26 6.56
CA ALA A 99 5.96 -6.98 7.20
C ALA A 99 7.04 -5.93 6.90
N GLY A 100 8.32 -6.33 6.95
CA GLY A 100 9.46 -5.49 6.59
C GLY A 100 9.38 -5.03 5.13
N VAL A 101 9.12 -5.95 4.18
CA VAL A 101 8.94 -5.60 2.77
C VAL A 101 7.75 -4.66 2.56
N ALA A 102 6.63 -4.89 3.25
CA ALA A 102 5.45 -4.02 3.17
C ALA A 102 5.76 -2.60 3.68
N TYR A 103 6.58 -2.47 4.72
CA TYR A 103 7.04 -1.20 5.26
C TYR A 103 7.99 -0.48 4.29
N THR A 104 8.99 -1.17 3.73
CA THR A 104 10.02 -0.55 2.87
C THR A 104 9.54 -0.20 1.47
N THR A 105 8.39 -0.72 1.04
CA THR A 105 7.82 -0.43 -0.29
C THR A 105 7.18 0.98 -0.33
N THR A 106 7.93 2.05 -0.11
CA THR A 106 7.44 3.43 -0.02
C THR A 106 7.76 4.24 -1.27
N ALA A 107 6.95 4.06 -2.31
CA ALA A 107 6.87 5.02 -3.41
C ALA A 107 5.47 5.64 -3.35
N GLN A 108 5.34 6.77 -2.62
CA GLN A 108 4.11 7.54 -2.52
C GLN A 108 4.33 8.95 -3.03
N TYR A 109 3.42 9.40 -3.88
CA TYR A 109 3.36 10.80 -4.33
C TYR A 109 2.42 11.60 -3.40
N SER A 110 2.89 12.76 -2.95
CA SER A 110 2.19 13.70 -2.06
C SER A 110 1.44 14.81 -2.83
N GLY A 111 1.89 15.11 -4.05
CA GLY A 111 1.34 16.18 -4.87
C GLY A 111 2.45 16.90 -5.61
N ILE A 112 2.24 18.17 -5.94
CA ILE A 112 3.24 19.02 -6.58
C ILE A 112 4.34 19.38 -5.58
N GLY A 113 5.60 19.24 -5.97
CA GLY A 113 6.72 19.61 -5.11
C GLY A 113 6.95 21.13 -5.05
N PRO A 114 7.65 21.63 -4.02
CA PRO A 114 7.98 23.06 -3.90
C PRO A 114 8.82 23.58 -5.08
N THR A 115 9.73 22.75 -5.61
CA THR A 115 10.58 23.05 -6.77
C THR A 115 9.79 23.20 -8.06
N ASP A 116 8.70 22.45 -8.18
CA ASP A 116 7.82 22.46 -9.33
C ASP A 116 6.87 23.66 -9.30
N LEU A 117 6.43 24.02 -8.09
CA LEU A 117 5.61 25.21 -7.86
C LEU A 117 6.39 26.49 -8.17
N SER A 118 7.67 26.59 -7.79
CA SER A 118 8.50 27.77 -8.05
C SER A 118 8.73 28.00 -9.55
N LYS A 119 8.96 26.93 -10.34
CA LYS A 119 9.07 27.02 -11.81
C LYS A 119 7.81 27.58 -12.46
N THR A 120 6.63 27.21 -11.96
CA THR A 120 5.37 27.68 -12.54
C THR A 120 5.08 29.16 -12.33
N VAL A 121 5.57 29.72 -11.21
CA VAL A 121 5.50 31.15 -10.91
C VAL A 121 6.44 31.94 -11.82
N ILE A 122 7.62 31.38 -12.11
CA ILE A 122 8.64 32.01 -12.97
C ILE A 122 8.24 32.00 -14.45
N GLU A 123 7.59 30.93 -14.92
CA GLU A 123 7.26 30.73 -16.34
C GLU A 123 5.93 31.37 -16.79
N ASN A 124 5.22 32.12 -15.92
CA ASN A 124 3.99 32.86 -16.25
C ASN A 124 2.96 32.05 -17.07
N TYR A 125 2.65 30.83 -16.61
CA TYR A 125 1.69 29.98 -17.30
C TYR A 125 0.30 30.62 -17.36
N HIS A 126 -0.32 30.58 -18.55
CA HIS A 126 -1.75 30.85 -18.69
C HIS A 126 -2.57 29.90 -17.79
N SER A 127 -3.51 30.46 -17.04
CA SER A 127 -4.34 29.79 -16.03
C SER A 127 -4.95 28.46 -16.52
N LYS A 128 -5.54 28.43 -17.72
CA LYS A 128 -6.13 27.21 -18.30
C LYS A 128 -5.10 26.10 -18.58
N ARG A 129 -3.91 26.45 -19.07
CA ARG A 129 -2.83 25.47 -19.34
C ARG A 129 -2.25 24.90 -18.06
N PHE A 130 -2.07 25.74 -17.04
CA PHE A 130 -1.61 25.33 -15.73
C PHE A 130 -2.58 24.33 -15.07
N GLU A 131 -3.88 24.64 -15.06
CA GLU A 131 -4.91 23.75 -14.49
C GLU A 131 -4.96 22.40 -15.21
N LYS A 132 -4.92 22.38 -16.55
CA LYS A 132 -4.88 21.14 -17.33
C LYS A 132 -3.68 20.27 -16.98
N ARG A 133 -2.50 20.88 -16.78
CA ARG A 133 -1.29 20.16 -16.36
C ARG A 133 -1.39 19.62 -14.94
N LEU A 134 -1.92 20.41 -14.00
CA LEU A 134 -2.13 19.96 -12.63
C LEU A 134 -3.05 18.74 -12.56
N VAL A 135 -4.20 18.78 -13.25
CA VAL A 135 -5.13 17.65 -13.29
C VAL A 135 -4.46 16.39 -13.87
N SER A 136 -3.67 16.53 -14.93
CA SER A 136 -2.90 15.42 -15.51
C SER A 136 -1.85 14.85 -14.52
N GLY A 137 -1.14 15.73 -13.82
CA GLY A 137 -0.18 15.36 -12.77
C GLY A 137 -0.84 14.59 -11.63
N TYR A 138 -1.95 15.09 -11.09
CA TYR A 138 -2.74 14.38 -10.08
C TYR A 138 -3.22 13.01 -10.58
N ALA A 139 -3.72 12.91 -11.81
CA ALA A 139 -4.13 11.63 -12.39
C ALA A 139 -2.96 10.64 -12.50
N LYS A 140 -1.73 11.12 -12.79
CA LYS A 140 -0.52 10.29 -12.80
C LYS A 140 -0.13 9.83 -11.39
N TRP A 141 -0.14 10.72 -10.41
CA TRP A 141 0.19 10.40 -9.01
C TRP A 141 -0.82 9.43 -8.39
N ILE A 142 -2.12 9.64 -8.61
CA ILE A 142 -3.19 8.72 -8.18
C ILE A 142 -2.99 7.33 -8.78
N ARG A 143 -2.64 7.24 -10.08
CA ARG A 143 -2.34 5.95 -10.73
C ARG A 143 -1.10 5.28 -10.14
N GLY A 144 -0.03 6.04 -9.90
CA GLY A 144 1.19 5.55 -9.26
C GLY A 144 0.92 4.99 -7.87
N ASN A 145 0.22 5.76 -7.04
CA ASN A 145 -0.19 5.36 -5.70
C ASN A 145 -1.04 4.08 -5.72
N ARG A 146 -2.03 3.98 -6.61
CA ARG A 146 -2.85 2.76 -6.76
C ARG A 146 -2.01 1.52 -7.07
N ARG A 147 -0.95 1.64 -7.88
CA ARG A 147 -0.02 0.54 -8.18
C ARG A 147 0.75 0.10 -6.95
N THR A 148 1.27 1.03 -6.15
CA THR A 148 1.96 0.73 -4.89
C THR A 148 1.02 0.05 -3.89
N ASN A 149 -0.21 0.57 -3.72
CA ASN A 149 -1.20 -0.02 -2.82
C ASN A 149 -1.57 -1.47 -3.19
N THR A 150 -1.71 -1.75 -4.49
CA THR A 150 -2.02 -3.09 -5.00
C THR A 150 -0.91 -4.11 -4.66
N ARG A 151 0.34 -3.65 -4.50
CA ARG A 151 1.47 -4.49 -4.07
C ARG A 151 1.52 -4.68 -2.55
N LYS A 152 1.25 -3.63 -1.76
CA LYS A 152 1.29 -3.69 -0.29
C LYS A 152 0.16 -4.54 0.32
N ALA A 153 -1.05 -4.45 -0.21
CA ALA A 153 -2.22 -5.13 0.34
C ALA A 153 -2.05 -6.67 0.52
N PRO A 154 -1.59 -7.43 -0.49
CA PRO A 154 -1.39 -8.87 -0.33
C PRO A 154 -0.25 -9.20 0.64
N LEU A 155 0.80 -8.37 0.74
CA LEU A 155 1.89 -8.58 1.69
C LEU A 155 1.40 -8.50 3.14
N ILE A 156 0.63 -7.47 3.48
CA ILE A 156 0.08 -7.30 4.83
C ILE A 156 -0.88 -8.45 5.17
N THR A 157 -1.72 -8.85 4.21
CA THR A 157 -2.63 -9.99 4.39
C THR A 157 -1.85 -11.28 4.62
N ALA A 158 -0.78 -11.52 3.83
CA ALA A 158 0.09 -12.68 4.01
C ALA A 158 0.82 -12.66 5.36
N THR A 159 1.32 -11.51 5.81
CA THR A 159 1.91 -11.33 7.15
C THR A 159 0.96 -11.81 8.25
N LEU A 160 -0.32 -11.41 8.19
CA LEU A 160 -1.33 -11.80 9.17
C LEU A 160 -1.62 -13.31 9.15
N LEU A 161 -1.77 -13.90 7.96
CA LEU A 161 -2.02 -15.34 7.81
C LEU A 161 -0.83 -16.17 8.30
N LEU A 162 0.39 -15.75 7.98
CA LEU A 162 1.61 -16.39 8.47
C LEU A 162 1.73 -16.28 9.99
N MET A 163 1.35 -15.14 10.57
CA MET A 163 1.34 -14.98 12.02
C MET A 163 0.30 -15.89 12.70
N LEU A 164 -0.89 -16.04 12.13
CA LEU A 164 -1.87 -17.02 12.60
C LEU A 164 -1.33 -18.46 12.48
N GLY A 165 -0.62 -18.77 11.39
CA GLY A 165 0.07 -20.05 11.21
C GLY A 165 1.14 -20.29 12.27
N ALA A 166 1.91 -19.25 12.60
CA ALA A 166 2.92 -19.30 13.67
C ALA A 166 2.28 -19.63 15.03
N MET A 167 1.21 -18.90 15.39
CA MET A 167 0.47 -19.14 16.63
C MET A 167 -0.11 -20.55 16.68
N GLY A 168 -0.70 -21.03 15.58
CA GLY A 168 -1.19 -22.41 15.46
C GLY A 168 -0.07 -23.44 15.68
N GLY A 169 1.08 -23.27 15.01
CA GLY A 169 2.24 -24.14 15.17
C GLY A 169 2.76 -24.19 16.60
N PHE A 170 2.88 -23.03 17.27
CA PHE A 170 3.30 -22.96 18.67
C PHE A 170 2.31 -23.59 19.63
N LEU A 171 1.00 -23.42 19.42
CA LEU A 171 -0.04 -24.08 20.23
C LEU A 171 0.03 -25.60 20.08
N LEU A 172 0.20 -26.11 18.85
CA LEU A 172 0.33 -27.54 18.61
C LEU A 172 1.62 -28.11 19.22
N ALA A 173 2.74 -27.39 19.09
CA ALA A 173 4.02 -27.78 19.70
C ALA A 173 3.92 -27.82 21.24
N PHE A 174 3.31 -26.79 21.83
CA PHE A 174 3.05 -26.74 23.27
C PHE A 174 2.19 -27.94 23.70
N PHE A 175 1.07 -28.20 23.02
CA PHE A 175 0.21 -29.33 23.36
C PHE A 175 0.92 -30.68 23.25
N ALA A 176 1.70 -30.88 22.17
CA ALA A 176 2.49 -32.09 21.95
C ALA A 176 3.52 -32.34 23.07
N THR A 177 4.07 -31.26 23.63
CA THR A 177 5.06 -31.32 24.71
C THR A 177 4.49 -31.96 25.97
N PHE A 178 3.27 -31.59 26.37
CA PHE A 178 2.66 -32.08 27.61
C PHE A 178 1.91 -33.40 27.44
N ASN A 179 1.31 -33.63 26.27
CA ASN A 179 0.44 -34.79 26.02
C ASN A 179 1.12 -35.89 25.19
N GLY A 180 2.35 -35.68 24.74
CA GLY A 180 3.13 -36.61 23.89
C GLY A 180 2.65 -36.71 22.44
N SER A 181 1.36 -36.50 22.17
CA SER A 181 0.78 -36.50 20.83
C SER A 181 -0.28 -35.41 20.66
N VAL A 182 -0.42 -34.92 19.43
CA VAL A 182 -1.44 -33.94 19.07
C VAL A 182 -2.69 -34.68 18.60
N PRO A 183 -3.85 -34.48 19.24
CA PRO A 183 -5.08 -35.09 18.78
C PRO A 183 -5.50 -34.52 17.43
N ARG A 184 -5.98 -35.38 16.53
CA ARG A 184 -6.31 -35.01 15.14
C ARG A 184 -7.35 -33.89 15.04
N PHE A 185 -8.27 -33.79 16.00
CA PHE A 185 -9.27 -32.71 16.02
C PHE A 185 -8.65 -31.33 16.24
N LEU A 186 -7.56 -31.23 17.02
CA LEU A 186 -6.88 -29.96 17.28
C LEU A 186 -6.12 -29.51 16.04
N LEU A 187 -5.44 -30.45 15.37
CA LEU A 187 -4.82 -30.19 14.07
C LEU A 187 -5.86 -29.77 13.04
N ALA A 188 -6.99 -30.48 12.96
CA ALA A 188 -8.09 -30.13 12.06
C ALA A 188 -8.65 -28.73 12.38
N ALA A 189 -8.79 -28.36 13.65
CA ALA A 189 -9.25 -27.03 14.05
C ALA A 189 -8.29 -25.93 13.58
N VAL A 190 -6.98 -26.08 13.78
CA VAL A 190 -5.97 -25.12 13.29
C VAL A 190 -6.03 -25.01 11.77
N VAL A 191 -6.13 -26.14 11.05
CA VAL A 191 -6.24 -26.14 9.58
C VAL A 191 -7.52 -25.44 9.12
N VAL A 192 -8.67 -25.71 9.75
CA VAL A 192 -9.95 -25.05 9.43
C VAL A 192 -9.86 -23.55 9.66
N VAL A 193 -9.26 -23.11 10.75
CA VAL A 193 -9.06 -21.68 11.04
C VAL A 193 -8.16 -21.04 9.97
N LEU A 194 -7.04 -21.68 9.59
CA LEU A 194 -6.12 -21.15 8.58
C LEU A 194 -6.75 -21.12 7.18
N VAL A 195 -7.45 -22.18 6.79
CA VAL A 195 -8.17 -22.26 5.51
C VAL A 195 -9.30 -21.23 5.48
N GLY A 196 -10.07 -21.12 6.56
CA GLY A 196 -11.12 -20.11 6.72
C GLY A 196 -10.57 -18.70 6.62
N ALA A 197 -9.51 -18.37 7.37
CA ALA A 197 -8.85 -17.07 7.30
C ALA A 197 -8.33 -16.76 5.89
N THR A 198 -7.72 -17.75 5.22
CA THR A 198 -7.23 -17.60 3.84
C THR A 198 -8.38 -17.35 2.86
N TYR A 199 -9.50 -18.04 3.03
CA TYR A 199 -10.70 -17.85 2.21
C TYR A 199 -11.32 -16.47 2.42
N PHE A 200 -11.60 -16.09 3.68
CA PHE A 200 -12.23 -14.81 4.04
C PHE A 200 -11.35 -13.60 3.73
N SER A 201 -10.02 -13.74 3.79
CA SER A 201 -9.11 -12.66 3.44
C SER A 201 -9.14 -12.27 1.95
N ARG A 202 -9.77 -13.11 1.10
CA ARG A 202 -9.80 -12.99 -0.36
C ARG A 202 -8.40 -12.77 -0.95
N LEU A 203 -7.37 -13.33 -0.32
CA LEU A 203 -5.97 -13.19 -0.73
C LEU A 203 -5.79 -13.58 -2.21
N HIS A 204 -6.51 -14.60 -2.67
CA HIS A 204 -6.53 -15.04 -4.05
C HIS A 204 -6.92 -13.91 -5.03
N GLU A 205 -7.93 -13.09 -4.70
CA GLU A 205 -8.31 -11.95 -5.52
C GLU A 205 -7.24 -10.85 -5.50
N GLN A 206 -6.61 -10.62 -4.35
CA GLN A 206 -5.53 -9.65 -4.20
C GLN A 206 -4.32 -10.04 -5.07
N ILE A 207 -3.91 -11.30 -5.02
CA ILE A 207 -2.83 -11.86 -5.85
C ILE A 207 -3.21 -11.81 -7.34
N ALA A 208 -4.45 -12.14 -7.70
CA ALA A 208 -4.91 -12.07 -9.09
C ALA A 208 -4.91 -10.64 -9.63
N ARG A 209 -5.24 -9.63 -8.81
CA ARG A 209 -5.13 -8.22 -9.19
C ARG A 209 -3.67 -7.82 -9.38
N TRP A 210 -2.78 -8.23 -8.47
CA TRP A 210 -1.35 -7.96 -8.57
C TRP A 210 -0.72 -8.58 -9.83
N ARG A 211 -1.00 -9.85 -10.13
CA ARG A 211 -0.52 -10.51 -11.36
C ARG A 211 -1.01 -9.82 -12.63
N ARG A 212 -2.30 -9.43 -12.68
CA ARG A 212 -2.86 -8.68 -13.82
C ARG A 212 -2.18 -7.32 -13.99
N ALA A 213 -1.90 -6.62 -12.90
CA ALA A 213 -1.19 -5.34 -12.93
C ALA A 213 0.27 -5.51 -13.36
N ALA A 214 0.95 -6.59 -12.95
CA ALA A 214 2.31 -6.91 -13.37
C ALA A 214 2.37 -7.24 -14.88
N LYS A 215 1.43 -8.06 -15.38
CA LYS A 215 1.34 -8.40 -16.81
C LYS A 215 1.09 -7.16 -17.67
N LYS A 216 0.18 -6.28 -17.26
CA LYS A 216 -0.07 -5.01 -17.96
C LYS A 216 1.16 -4.09 -17.96
N ALA A 217 1.89 -4.02 -16.85
CA ALA A 217 3.08 -3.18 -16.78
C ALA A 217 4.22 -3.66 -17.68
N GLY A 218 4.38 -4.96 -17.90
CA GLY A 218 5.36 -5.50 -18.85
C GLY A 218 4.91 -5.41 -20.31
N GLN A 219 3.67 -5.01 -20.59
CA GLN A 219 3.11 -4.90 -21.94
C GLN A 219 3.02 -3.44 -22.42
N VAL A 220 3.16 -2.47 -21.51
CA VAL A 220 3.14 -1.02 -21.80
C VAL A 220 4.55 -0.47 -22.09
N ASP A 221 5.59 -1.30 -21.94
CA ASP A 221 7.01 -0.91 -22.16
C ASP A 221 7.43 -0.94 -23.65
N ASP A 222 6.58 -1.44 -24.56
CA ASP A 222 6.96 -1.66 -25.97
C ASP A 222 6.38 -0.64 -26.99
N GLY A 223 5.67 0.43 -26.58
CA GLY A 223 5.30 1.46 -27.57
C GLY A 223 4.23 2.52 -27.28
N ASP A 224 3.82 2.75 -26.02
CA ASP A 224 2.70 3.69 -25.74
C ASP A 224 3.10 4.97 -24.99
N PHE A 225 4.41 5.20 -24.76
CA PHE A 225 4.89 6.41 -24.08
C PHE A 225 5.33 7.55 -25.01
N ASP A 226 5.42 7.32 -26.33
CA ASP A 226 5.89 8.32 -27.29
C ASP A 226 4.78 9.19 -27.92
N ALA A 227 3.50 8.99 -27.55
CA ALA A 227 2.39 9.73 -28.19
C ALA A 227 1.82 10.91 -27.39
N VAL A 228 2.38 11.22 -26.21
CA VAL A 228 2.05 12.47 -25.49
C VAL A 228 3.36 13.09 -25.01
N ASP A 229 4.00 13.78 -25.94
CA ASP A 229 5.17 14.66 -25.75
C ASP A 229 4.78 15.93 -24.94
N VAL A 230 4.16 15.72 -23.79
CA VAL A 230 4.06 16.74 -22.74
C VAL A 230 5.31 16.54 -21.90
N VAL A 231 6.34 17.33 -22.19
CA VAL A 231 7.48 17.59 -21.30
C VAL A 231 6.96 17.61 -19.87
N ASP A 232 7.22 16.55 -19.10
CA ASP A 232 6.66 16.34 -17.76
C ASP A 232 7.38 17.28 -16.78
N PRO A 233 6.80 18.44 -16.41
CA PRO A 233 7.52 19.43 -15.63
C PRO A 233 7.34 19.21 -14.13
N PHE A 234 6.47 18.27 -13.72
CA PHE A 234 6.11 18.06 -12.33
C PHE A 234 6.57 16.69 -11.84
N HIS A 235 7.79 16.68 -11.32
CA HIS A 235 8.29 15.56 -10.53
C HIS A 235 7.62 15.59 -9.16
N GLY A 236 6.38 15.06 -9.13
CA GLY A 236 5.59 15.03 -7.90
C GLY A 236 6.40 14.57 -6.70
N GLU A 237 6.18 15.22 -5.58
CA GLU A 237 6.99 15.02 -4.39
C GLU A 237 6.83 13.58 -3.89
N GLN A 238 7.91 12.81 -3.95
CA GLN A 238 7.95 11.49 -3.36
C GLN A 238 8.20 11.63 -1.87
N LEU A 239 7.24 11.17 -1.07
CA LEU A 239 7.45 11.03 0.37
C LEU A 239 8.40 9.84 0.59
N SER A 240 9.70 10.12 0.71
CA SER A 240 10.67 9.14 1.20
C SER A 240 10.51 8.99 2.70
N THR A 241 9.63 8.08 3.14
CA THR A 241 9.42 7.80 4.56
C THR A 241 10.49 6.86 5.15
N GLY A 242 11.70 6.84 4.58
CA GLY A 242 12.77 5.89 4.93
C GLY A 242 14.03 6.50 5.56
N ARG A 243 14.14 7.83 5.64
CA ARG A 243 15.27 8.49 6.29
C ARG A 243 14.72 9.36 7.40
N GLU A 244 14.55 8.78 8.59
CA GLU A 244 14.45 9.60 9.79
C GLU A 244 15.71 10.47 9.83
N GLU A 245 15.53 11.78 9.70
CA GLU A 245 16.54 12.78 10.03
C GLU A 245 16.81 12.67 11.53
N GLY A 246 17.64 11.72 11.91
CA GLY A 246 18.33 11.68 13.19
C GLY A 246 19.46 12.71 13.19
N THR A 247 19.11 13.99 13.16
CA THR A 247 20.02 15.08 13.54
C THR A 247 19.22 16.12 14.30
N GLY A 248 19.16 15.95 15.62
CA GLY A 248 18.54 16.91 16.53
C GLY A 248 18.75 16.50 17.98
N ASN A 249 19.84 17.03 18.56
CA ASN A 249 20.29 16.96 19.96
C ASN A 249 20.87 15.60 20.36
N GLU A 250 22.10 15.45 20.85
CA GLU A 250 22.93 16.33 21.70
C GLU A 250 24.40 16.38 21.24
#